data_AF-A0A9W9YGK7-F1
#
_entry.id   AF-A0A9W9YGK7-F1
#
_cell.length_a   1.000
_cell.length_b   1.000
_cell.length_c   1.000
_cell.angle_alpha   90.00
_cell.angle_beta   90.00
_cell.angle_gamma   90.00
#
_symmetry.space_group_name_H-M   'P 1'
#
loop_
_entity.id
_entity.type
_entity.pdbx_description
1 polymer ?
#
loop_
_entity_poly.entity_id
_entity_poly.type
_entity_poly.pdbx_seq_one_letter_code
_entity_poly.pdbx_strand_id
1 'polypeptide(L)'
;MFQRRKDPVDRGAYSELSQTDVPLETESEALAKSSTAKSYNISDGQDGGGDHSRRIDYVLIFETCKEKDEKDDETKKEAEGLARARRSFERRLQKKGLVLQRESVIAEQDPEVERHFVLIHAPWELLAKRAEEMRLKLPLQPNDVQFSSWIESLCGTKILEKLASWNPLIVHDATVREKADYFMGDTKKHSLCSRSPVRGLNRLVLDGAYIAHYPLHEGTDKLKEGESPVNDRQRLKRDWARLGRCFKFQPYDAIKDYFGHQIGLYFAWLGFYTAMLVPLAIVALIVFLYGIISTSSHIPVQDICDEKNEGVWYMCPLCDRQCSYWSLAPTTCRSAYITHIFDNDGTLILGLVASIWVTLFLEFWKRRQASIAQEWHTTDFETEDEPFRPEYVRSLTEEEINPFKPDPITGKIVFRASKMKQYRRYATIFSVISFMIFLAIAAIIGVLVFRVSTFATLSSNPDRQVQQLARILTSGLAAFINLLAIMVLKYLYQKLALWLTNWENPATLSSFEYSFTWKMALFEFVNTFASIIYIAFFKSELVVGSPGRYKRIWELTEVMVVASKAALCNCLCRSP
;
A
#
# COMPACT_ATOMS: atom_id res chain seq x y z
N MET A 1 -33.54 -23.04 36.76
CA MET A 1 -32.41 -22.28 37.35
C MET A 1 -31.40 -22.00 36.24
N PHE A 2 -31.77 -21.11 35.31
CA PHE A 2 -30.97 -20.71 34.15
C PHE A 2 -30.84 -19.19 34.20
N GLN A 3 -29.63 -18.70 34.42
CA GLN A 3 -29.32 -17.27 34.51
C GLN A 3 -28.61 -16.87 33.22
N ARG A 4 -29.29 -16.07 32.39
CA ARG A 4 -28.73 -15.42 31.19
C ARG A 4 -27.55 -14.54 31.60
N ARG A 5 -26.35 -14.85 31.12
CA ARG A 5 -25.27 -13.87 30.99
C ARG A 5 -25.69 -12.88 29.89
N LYS A 6 -25.66 -11.59 30.20
CA LYS A 6 -25.65 -10.52 29.21
C LYS A 6 -24.28 -10.54 28.54
N ASP A 7 -24.27 -10.72 27.22
CA ASP A 7 -23.06 -10.68 26.41
C ASP A 7 -22.45 -9.27 26.41
N PRO A 8 -21.11 -9.13 26.45
CA PRO A 8 -20.46 -7.85 26.22
C PRO A 8 -20.59 -7.49 24.73
N VAL A 9 -21.11 -6.30 24.47
CA VAL A 9 -21.19 -5.69 23.15
C VAL A 9 -19.82 -5.73 22.48
N ASP A 10 -19.81 -6.23 21.25
CA ASP A 10 -18.66 -6.42 20.38
C ASP A 10 -17.86 -5.10 20.20
N ARG A 11 -16.71 -4.98 20.86
CA ARG A 11 -15.82 -3.80 20.81
C ARG A 11 -14.75 -3.90 19.71
N GLY A 12 -15.04 -4.66 18.64
CA GLY A 12 -14.14 -4.85 17.50
C GLY A 12 -14.40 -3.93 16.29
N ALA A 13 -15.53 -3.22 16.24
CA ALA A 13 -16.00 -2.52 15.04
C ALA A 13 -15.38 -1.11 14.80
N TYR A 14 -14.64 -0.54 15.76
CA TYR A 14 -14.13 0.83 15.64
C TYR A 14 -12.76 0.97 14.96
N SER A 15 -12.22 -0.12 14.40
CA SER A 15 -11.02 -0.08 13.54
C SER A 15 -11.34 -0.09 12.04
N GLU A 16 -12.62 -0.07 11.66
CA GLU A 16 -13.06 -0.09 10.25
C GLU A 16 -13.44 1.28 9.67
N LEU A 17 -13.33 2.36 10.43
CA LEU A 17 -13.74 3.71 9.98
C LEU A 17 -12.59 4.59 9.44
N SER A 18 -11.38 4.04 9.25
CA SER A 18 -10.31 4.76 8.53
C SER A 18 -10.29 4.47 7.02
N GLN A 19 -11.19 3.62 6.50
CA GLN A 19 -11.28 3.29 5.07
C GLN A 19 -12.73 2.99 4.64
N THR A 20 -13.64 3.95 4.83
CA THR A 20 -14.87 4.02 4.05
C THR A 20 -15.05 5.44 3.54
N ASP A 21 -14.89 5.61 2.22
CA ASP A 21 -15.36 6.77 1.48
C ASP A 21 -16.88 6.82 1.60
N VAL A 22 -17.38 7.49 2.63
CA VAL A 22 -18.75 8.02 2.64
C VAL A 22 -18.66 9.44 2.08
N PRO A 23 -19.45 9.83 1.06
CA PRO A 23 -19.37 11.17 0.49
C PRO A 23 -19.85 12.20 1.52
N LEU A 24 -18.89 12.84 2.21
CA LEU A 24 -19.10 14.03 3.05
C LEU A 24 -19.39 15.30 2.21
N GLU A 25 -19.49 15.18 0.88
CA GLU A 25 -19.70 16.32 -0.02
C GLU A 25 -21.06 17.00 0.19
N THR A 26 -22.11 16.25 0.56
CA THR A 26 -23.48 16.78 0.69
C THR A 26 -23.74 17.59 1.97
N GLU A 27 -23.03 17.33 3.07
CA GLU A 27 -23.18 18.11 4.32
C GLU A 27 -22.28 19.37 4.32
N SER A 28 -21.20 19.37 3.54
CA SER A 28 -20.32 20.55 3.39
C SER A 28 -21.00 21.75 2.71
N GLU A 29 -21.99 21.50 1.84
CA GLU A 29 -22.72 22.56 1.11
C GLU A 29 -23.90 23.14 1.92
N ALA A 30 -24.39 22.42 2.94
CA ALA A 30 -25.43 22.91 3.84
C ALA A 30 -24.85 23.79 4.96
N LEU A 31 -23.67 23.44 5.49
CA LEU A 31 -22.97 24.20 6.54
C LEU A 31 -22.42 25.55 6.03
N ALA A 32 -22.21 25.67 4.72
CA ALA A 32 -21.87 26.93 4.05
C ALA A 32 -23.03 27.96 4.02
N LYS A 33 -24.27 27.54 4.29
CA LYS A 33 -25.46 28.41 4.21
C LYS A 33 -26.03 28.85 5.57
N SER A 34 -25.68 28.19 6.67
CA SER A 34 -26.31 28.43 7.99
C SER A 34 -25.41 29.13 9.01
N SER A 35 -24.08 29.01 8.90
CA SER A 35 -23.17 29.79 9.74
C SER A 35 -22.89 31.13 9.09
N THR A 36 -23.15 32.23 9.80
CA THR A 36 -22.59 33.54 9.49
C THR A 36 -21.09 33.36 9.31
N ALA A 37 -20.64 33.42 8.05
CA ALA A 37 -19.26 33.22 7.66
C ALA A 37 -18.36 34.28 8.32
N LYS A 38 -17.90 33.98 9.54
CA LYS A 38 -16.61 34.49 9.99
C LYS A 38 -15.57 33.77 9.15
N SER A 39 -15.24 34.38 8.02
CA SER A 39 -14.01 34.12 7.31
C SER A 39 -12.87 34.23 8.32
N TYR A 40 -12.33 33.09 8.76
CA TYR A 40 -11.01 33.07 9.36
C TYR A 40 -10.05 33.36 8.21
N ASN A 41 -9.67 34.63 8.07
CA ASN A 41 -8.60 35.04 7.18
C ASN A 41 -7.34 34.29 7.62
N ILE A 42 -7.00 33.23 6.88
CA ILE A 42 -5.66 32.67 6.81
C ILE A 42 -4.91 33.63 5.90
N SER A 43 -4.36 34.69 6.47
CA SER A 43 -3.49 35.61 5.75
C SER A 43 -2.19 34.89 5.45
N ASP A 44 -1.92 34.73 4.15
CA ASP A 44 -0.61 34.32 3.64
C ASP A 44 0.46 35.30 4.11
N GLY A 45 1.61 34.74 4.49
CA GLY A 45 2.79 35.50 4.87
C GLY A 45 3.38 36.22 3.67
N GLN A 46 2.87 37.40 3.35
CA GLN A 46 3.64 38.41 2.65
C GLN A 46 3.17 39.82 3.06
N ASP A 47 4.15 40.62 3.46
CA ASP A 47 4.09 42.01 3.93
C ASP A 47 3.70 42.32 5.38
N GLY A 48 4.72 42.71 6.15
CA GLY A 48 4.78 43.96 6.90
C GLY A 48 3.65 44.28 7.88
N GLY A 49 3.89 43.97 9.16
CA GLY A 49 3.38 44.77 10.28
C GLY A 49 1.86 44.83 10.44
N GLY A 50 1.22 43.70 10.71
CA GLY A 50 -0.18 43.61 11.12
C GLY A 50 -0.43 42.33 11.93
N ASP A 51 -1.28 42.43 12.95
CA ASP A 51 -1.65 41.39 13.90
C ASP A 51 -1.81 40.00 13.23
N HIS A 52 -0.91 39.06 13.53
CA HIS A 52 -0.98 37.70 13.00
C HIS A 52 -2.27 37.04 13.49
N SER A 53 -3.28 37.00 12.62
CA SER A 53 -4.47 36.16 12.80
C SER A 53 -4.02 34.74 13.17
N ARG A 54 -4.50 34.25 14.31
CA ARG A 54 -4.04 32.98 14.91
C ARG A 54 -4.40 31.81 13.98
N ARG A 55 -3.42 31.29 13.22
CA ARG A 55 -3.58 30.08 12.40
C ARG A 55 -3.88 28.87 13.29
N ILE A 56 -4.88 28.07 12.90
CA ILE A 56 -5.23 26.84 13.61
C ILE A 56 -4.29 25.73 13.10
N ASP A 57 -3.51 25.13 14.00
CA ASP A 57 -2.54 24.09 13.64
C ASP A 57 -3.10 22.68 13.84
N TYR A 58 -4.01 22.51 14.81
CA TYR A 58 -4.53 21.20 15.18
C TYR A 58 -5.94 21.26 15.75
N VAL A 59 -6.72 20.20 15.55
CA VAL A 59 -8.11 20.12 16.03
C VAL A 59 -8.32 18.85 16.84
N LEU A 60 -8.96 18.97 18.02
CA LEU A 60 -9.45 17.85 18.81
C LEU A 60 -10.99 17.86 18.83
N ILE A 61 -11.60 16.69 18.72
CA ILE A 61 -13.05 16.54 18.67
C ILE A 61 -13.54 15.62 19.77
N PHE A 62 -14.59 16.03 20.46
CA PHE A 62 -15.35 15.16 21.35
C PHE A 62 -16.83 15.53 21.32
N GLU A 63 -17.69 14.59 21.70
CA GLU A 63 -19.13 14.80 21.77
C GLU A 63 -19.61 14.71 23.22
N THR A 64 -20.67 15.45 23.52
CA THR A 64 -21.41 15.39 24.76
C THR A 64 -22.89 15.20 24.44
N CYS A 65 -23.49 14.13 24.97
CA CYS A 65 -24.92 13.84 24.82
C CYS A 65 -25.67 14.37 26.05
N LYS A 66 -26.79 15.07 25.85
CA LYS A 66 -27.63 15.56 26.97
C LYS A 66 -28.37 14.44 27.71
N GLU A 67 -28.79 13.36 27.04
CA GLU A 67 -29.50 12.24 27.67
C GLU A 67 -28.66 11.38 28.64
N LYS A 68 -27.32 11.36 28.49
CA LYS A 68 -26.45 10.59 29.42
C LYS A 68 -26.43 11.17 30.84
N ASP A 69 -26.95 12.38 31.02
CA ASP A 69 -27.14 12.98 32.35
C ASP A 69 -28.39 12.42 33.07
N GLU A 70 -29.28 11.70 32.36
CA GLU A 70 -30.55 11.17 32.89
C GLU A 70 -30.59 9.63 33.08
N LYS A 71 -29.61 8.87 32.56
CA LYS A 71 -29.49 7.41 32.78
C LYS A 71 -28.27 7.02 33.61
N ASP A 72 -28.49 6.07 34.52
CA ASP A 72 -27.55 5.33 35.39
C ASP A 72 -26.39 6.12 36.04
N ASP A 73 -26.28 6.06 37.37
CA ASP A 73 -25.22 6.73 38.15
C ASP A 73 -23.79 6.33 37.71
N GLU A 74 -23.61 5.15 37.12
CA GLU A 74 -22.33 4.68 36.60
C GLU A 74 -21.91 5.38 35.30
N THR A 75 -22.84 5.57 34.35
CA THR A 75 -22.55 6.25 33.07
C THR A 75 -22.25 7.72 33.27
N LYS A 76 -22.92 8.35 34.24
CA LYS A 76 -22.63 9.73 34.65
C LYS A 76 -21.24 9.86 35.26
N LYS A 77 -20.85 8.95 36.17
CA LYS A 77 -19.50 8.93 36.76
C LYS A 77 -18.40 8.70 35.72
N GLU A 78 -18.65 7.85 34.73
CA GLU A 78 -17.73 7.61 33.62
C GLU A 78 -17.57 8.86 32.74
N ALA A 79 -18.69 9.49 32.35
CA ALA A 79 -18.68 10.74 31.58
C ALA A 79 -17.96 11.89 32.31
N GLU A 80 -18.19 12.03 33.62
CA GLU A 80 -17.47 12.97 34.48
C GLU A 80 -15.98 12.64 34.59
N GLY A 81 -15.63 11.35 34.64
CA GLY A 81 -14.24 10.86 34.57
C GLY A 81 -13.53 11.32 33.30
N LEU A 82 -14.15 11.08 32.15
CA LEU A 82 -13.63 11.49 30.84
C LEU A 82 -13.53 13.02 30.72
N ALA A 83 -14.54 13.75 31.19
CA ALA A 83 -14.54 15.21 31.21
C ALA A 83 -13.40 15.77 32.10
N ARG A 84 -13.15 15.17 33.26
CA ARG A 84 -12.00 15.52 34.12
C ARG A 84 -10.66 15.23 33.44
N ALA A 85 -10.55 14.12 32.73
CA ALA A 85 -9.35 13.76 31.97
C ALA A 85 -9.06 14.78 30.85
N ARG A 86 -10.08 15.13 30.05
CA ARG A 86 -10.01 16.19 29.01
C ARG A 86 -9.57 17.53 29.59
N ARG A 87 -10.26 18.04 30.61
CA ARG A 87 -9.94 19.32 31.27
C ARG A 87 -8.50 19.34 31.81
N SER A 88 -8.05 18.22 32.37
CA SER A 88 -6.68 18.09 32.88
C SER A 88 -5.64 18.07 31.76
N PHE A 89 -5.97 17.45 30.61
CA PHE A 89 -5.12 17.46 29.43
C PHE A 89 -5.01 18.84 28.80
N GLU A 90 -6.13 19.54 28.61
CA GLU A 90 -6.16 20.89 28.04
C GLU A 90 -5.44 21.92 28.91
N ARG A 91 -5.58 21.84 30.25
CA ARG A 91 -4.78 22.67 31.16
C ARG A 91 -3.28 22.42 31.02
N ARG A 92 -2.85 21.17 30.76
CA ARG A 92 -1.44 20.85 30.49
C ARG A 92 -0.98 21.45 29.16
N LEU A 93 -1.82 21.46 28.13
CA LEU A 93 -1.50 22.10 26.85
C LEU A 93 -1.32 23.62 27.02
N GLN A 94 -2.25 24.27 27.74
CA GLN A 94 -2.13 25.71 28.07
C GLN A 94 -0.88 26.01 28.88
N LYS A 95 -0.56 25.18 29.89
CA LYS A 95 0.68 25.32 30.68
C LYS A 95 1.95 25.14 29.84
N LYS A 96 1.88 24.39 28.74
CA LYS A 96 2.99 24.25 27.77
C LYS A 96 3.08 25.43 26.78
N GLY A 97 2.17 26.41 26.87
CA GLY A 97 2.16 27.60 26.02
C GLY A 97 1.30 27.49 24.76
N LEU A 98 0.48 26.43 24.62
CA LEU A 98 -0.47 26.31 23.51
C LEU A 98 -1.72 27.15 23.77
N VAL A 99 -2.22 27.81 22.73
CA VAL A 99 -3.46 28.59 22.79
C VAL A 99 -4.61 27.71 22.31
N LEU A 100 -5.63 27.55 23.15
CA LEU A 100 -6.80 26.72 22.85
C LEU A 100 -8.02 27.62 22.66
N GLN A 101 -8.78 27.36 21.61
CA GLN A 101 -10.10 27.95 21.37
C GLN A 101 -11.12 26.81 21.31
N ARG A 102 -12.31 27.03 21.85
CA ARG A 102 -13.40 26.04 21.82
C ARG A 102 -14.55 26.58 21.00
N GLU A 103 -15.02 25.76 20.08
CA GLU A 103 -16.24 25.97 19.32
C GLU A 103 -17.13 24.75 19.50
N SER A 104 -18.42 24.95 19.72
CA SER A 104 -19.38 23.84 19.80
C SER A 104 -20.47 24.00 18.75
N VAL A 105 -20.82 22.88 18.14
CA VAL A 105 -21.83 22.79 17.08
C VAL A 105 -22.75 21.64 17.43
N ILE A 106 -24.06 21.87 17.35
CA ILE A 106 -25.07 20.82 17.52
C ILE A 106 -24.98 19.90 16.29
N ALA A 107 -24.91 18.59 16.48
CA ALA A 107 -24.79 17.65 15.37
C ALA A 107 -26.02 17.72 14.47
N GLU A 108 -25.82 17.82 13.15
CA GLU A 108 -26.94 17.94 12.18
C GLU A 108 -27.87 16.71 12.18
N GLN A 109 -27.32 15.54 12.48
CA GLN A 109 -28.03 14.26 12.48
C GLN A 109 -28.76 13.97 13.80
N ASP A 110 -28.38 14.62 14.90
CA ASP A 110 -28.98 14.41 16.22
C ASP A 110 -28.92 15.71 17.08
N PRO A 111 -30.07 16.36 17.36
CA PRO A 111 -30.11 17.60 18.12
C PRO A 111 -29.68 17.45 19.60
N GLU A 112 -29.56 16.22 20.10
CA GLU A 112 -29.17 15.93 21.49
C GLU A 112 -27.66 15.75 21.70
N VAL A 113 -26.91 15.65 20.59
CA VAL A 113 -25.45 15.50 20.59
C VAL A 113 -24.80 16.84 20.26
N GLU A 114 -24.08 17.40 21.22
CA GLU A 114 -23.25 18.58 21.00
C GLU A 114 -21.81 18.13 20.68
N ARG A 115 -21.32 18.50 19.51
CA ARG A 115 -19.95 18.24 19.06
C ARG A 115 -19.08 19.45 19.38
N HIS A 116 -18.01 19.20 20.13
CA HIS A 116 -17.06 20.21 20.57
C HIS A 116 -15.78 20.10 19.76
N PHE A 117 -15.36 21.21 19.17
CA PHE A 117 -14.10 21.40 18.47
C PHE A 117 -13.16 22.22 19.35
N VAL A 118 -12.01 21.63 19.69
CA VAL A 118 -10.92 22.33 20.38
C VAL A 118 -9.85 22.65 19.35
N LEU A 119 -9.79 23.91 18.95
CA LEU A 119 -8.83 24.46 18.01
C LEU A 119 -7.55 24.83 18.75
N ILE A 120 -6.42 24.30 18.30
CA ILE A 120 -5.12 24.50 18.93
C ILE A 120 -4.25 25.35 18.01
N HIS A 121 -3.69 26.41 18.56
CA HIS A 121 -2.70 27.27 17.93
C HIS A 121 -1.39 27.22 18.73
N ALA A 122 -0.27 27.04 18.04
CA ALA A 122 1.06 27.11 18.62
C ALA A 122 1.71 28.47 18.34
N PRO A 123 1.98 29.30 19.38
CA PRO A 123 2.68 30.56 19.20
C PRO A 123 4.09 30.36 18.63
N TRP A 124 4.59 31.36 17.90
CA TRP A 124 5.92 31.33 17.28
C TRP A 124 7.04 30.96 18.25
N GLU A 125 7.05 31.53 19.46
CA GLU A 125 8.07 31.24 20.47
C GLU A 125 8.10 29.76 20.86
N LEU A 126 6.94 29.11 20.95
CA LEU A 126 6.84 27.69 21.25
C LEU A 126 7.31 26.84 20.06
N LEU A 127 6.93 27.23 18.83
CA LEU A 127 7.37 26.55 17.61
C LEU A 127 8.88 26.64 17.44
N ALA A 128 9.48 27.82 17.60
CA ALA A 128 10.91 28.05 17.54
C ALA A 128 11.64 27.19 18.57
N LYS A 129 11.19 27.19 19.83
CA LYS A 129 11.78 26.36 20.89
C LYS A 129 11.70 24.86 20.58
N ARG A 130 10.58 24.39 20.02
CA ARG A 130 10.42 22.97 19.64
C ARG A 130 11.27 22.61 18.43
N ALA A 131 11.39 23.49 17.46
CA ALA A 131 12.27 23.32 16.31
C ALA A 131 13.74 23.21 16.76
N GLU A 132 14.16 23.98 17.78
CA GLU A 132 15.48 23.85 18.41
C GLU A 132 15.67 22.51 19.13
N GLU A 133 14.66 22.05 19.89
CA GLU A 133 14.71 20.75 20.58
C GLU A 133 14.86 19.57 19.60
N MET A 134 14.16 19.62 18.47
CA MET A 134 14.18 18.59 17.42
C MET A 134 15.34 18.74 16.43
N ARG A 135 16.20 19.76 16.58
CA ARG A 135 17.26 20.12 15.62
C ARG A 135 16.74 20.23 14.18
N LEU A 136 15.60 20.89 14.02
CA LEU A 136 15.04 21.12 12.71
C LEU A 136 16.01 21.99 11.89
N LYS A 137 16.43 21.49 10.74
CA LYS A 137 17.29 22.21 9.80
C LYS A 137 16.51 23.33 9.13
N LEU A 138 17.06 24.54 9.16
CA LEU A 138 16.44 25.74 8.59
C LEU A 138 17.36 26.41 7.56
N PRO A 139 16.82 27.04 6.51
CA PRO A 139 17.61 27.73 5.51
C PRO A 139 18.30 28.96 6.13
N LEU A 140 19.63 29.03 6.02
CA LEU A 140 20.46 30.15 6.50
C LEU A 140 20.76 31.15 5.39
N GLN A 141 21.35 30.67 4.29
CA GLN A 141 21.87 31.51 3.21
C GLN A 141 21.76 30.75 1.88
N PRO A 142 21.45 31.40 0.74
CA PRO A 142 21.49 30.74 -0.55
C PRO A 142 22.84 30.08 -0.78
N ASN A 143 22.82 28.83 -1.23
CA ASN A 143 24.00 28.07 -1.59
C ASN A 143 24.59 28.66 -2.87
N ASP A 144 25.81 29.17 -2.77
CA ASP A 144 26.60 29.73 -3.87
C ASP A 144 27.70 28.77 -4.34
N VAL A 145 27.74 27.54 -3.82
CA VAL A 145 28.76 26.54 -4.17
C VAL A 145 28.47 25.94 -5.53
N GLN A 146 29.30 26.31 -6.51
CA GLN A 146 29.34 25.65 -7.81
C GLN A 146 30.27 24.44 -7.74
N PHE A 147 29.71 23.24 -7.82
CA PHE A 147 30.50 22.01 -7.91
C PHE A 147 30.93 21.79 -9.36
N SER A 148 32.19 22.10 -9.69
CA SER A 148 32.75 21.72 -10.98
C SER A 148 33.05 20.22 -11.01
N SER A 149 32.35 19.44 -11.85
CA SER A 149 32.63 18.01 -11.99
C SER A 149 33.95 17.82 -12.75
N TRP A 150 34.75 16.79 -12.40
CA TRP A 150 35.93 16.42 -13.18
C TRP A 150 35.60 16.18 -14.67
N ILE A 151 34.38 15.71 -14.95
CA ILE A 151 33.84 15.50 -16.30
C ILE A 151 33.59 16.84 -17.01
N GLU A 152 33.24 17.92 -16.29
CA GLU A 152 33.10 19.26 -16.88
C GLU A 152 34.45 19.82 -17.32
N SER A 153 35.52 19.50 -16.60
CA SER A 153 36.88 19.86 -17.03
C SER A 153 37.32 19.12 -18.29
N LEU A 154 36.76 17.93 -18.54
CA LEU A 154 37.16 17.04 -19.63
C LEU A 154 36.30 17.21 -20.90
N CYS A 155 34.98 17.35 -20.74
CA CYS A 155 34.01 17.42 -21.83
C CYS A 155 33.45 18.84 -22.07
N GLY A 156 33.80 19.82 -21.22
CA GLY A 156 33.27 21.18 -21.29
C GLY A 156 31.83 21.30 -20.76
N THR A 157 31.54 22.44 -20.13
CA THR A 157 30.27 22.72 -19.44
C THR A 157 29.04 22.60 -20.34
N LYS A 158 29.13 23.05 -21.60
CA LYS A 158 27.99 23.01 -22.55
C LYS A 158 27.53 21.60 -22.90
N ILE A 159 28.44 20.62 -22.99
CA ILE A 159 28.08 19.23 -23.29
C ILE A 159 27.45 18.61 -22.05
N LEU A 160 27.98 18.96 -20.87
CA LEU A 160 27.48 18.43 -19.61
C LEU A 160 26.12 19.00 -19.21
N GLU A 161 25.87 20.30 -19.42
CA GLU A 161 24.54 20.92 -19.29
C GLU A 161 23.54 20.28 -20.25
N LYS A 162 23.96 19.99 -21.49
CA LYS A 162 23.10 19.31 -22.46
C LYS A 162 22.77 17.88 -22.01
N LEU A 163 23.73 17.14 -21.48
CA LEU A 163 23.52 15.81 -20.89
C LEU A 163 22.67 15.87 -19.60
N ALA A 164 22.85 16.89 -18.76
CA ALA A 164 22.10 17.09 -17.53
C ALA A 164 20.65 17.50 -17.79
N SER A 165 20.40 18.33 -18.81
CA SER A 165 19.04 18.66 -19.28
C SER A 165 18.32 17.44 -19.89
N TRP A 166 19.09 16.47 -20.38
CA TRP A 166 18.59 15.17 -20.85
C TRP A 166 18.55 14.11 -19.76
N ASN A 167 18.97 14.43 -18.53
CA ASN A 167 18.94 13.48 -17.43
C ASN A 167 17.49 13.19 -17.05
N PRO A 168 16.98 11.97 -17.34
CA PRO A 168 15.58 11.64 -17.09
C PRO A 168 15.25 11.53 -15.59
N LEU A 169 16.26 11.65 -14.72
CA LEU A 169 16.14 11.54 -13.27
C LEU A 169 15.95 12.90 -12.57
N ILE A 170 16.08 14.02 -13.29
CA ILE A 170 15.90 15.38 -12.77
C ILE A 170 14.68 16.00 -13.46
N VAL A 171 13.79 16.60 -12.67
CA VAL A 171 12.56 17.22 -13.20
C VAL A 171 12.88 18.61 -13.73
N HIS A 172 12.90 18.75 -15.05
CA HIS A 172 13.09 20.02 -15.76
C HIS A 172 11.74 20.60 -16.18
N ASP A 173 10.94 21.05 -15.20
CA ASP A 173 9.60 21.62 -15.46
C ASP A 173 9.55 23.09 -15.04
N ALA A 174 9.38 23.99 -16.02
CA ALA A 174 9.30 25.44 -15.81
C ALA A 174 8.10 25.90 -14.95
N THR A 175 7.11 25.04 -14.72
CA THR A 175 5.97 25.33 -13.84
C THR A 175 6.22 24.97 -12.37
N VAL A 176 7.26 24.16 -12.12
CA VAL A 176 7.77 23.87 -10.78
C VAL A 176 8.65 25.04 -10.38
N ARG A 177 8.40 25.62 -9.19
CA ARG A 177 9.24 26.70 -8.68
C ARG A 177 10.61 26.11 -8.39
N GLU A 178 11.65 26.60 -9.09
CA GLU A 178 13.03 26.32 -8.66
C GLU A 178 13.17 26.83 -7.22
N LYS A 179 13.40 25.88 -6.31
CA LYS A 179 13.70 26.20 -4.93
C LYS A 179 15.16 26.61 -4.93
N ALA A 180 15.46 27.82 -4.46
CA ALA A 180 16.84 28.19 -4.25
C ALA A 180 17.46 27.20 -3.26
N ASP A 181 18.65 26.69 -3.58
CA ASP A 181 19.41 25.90 -2.63
C ASP A 181 19.83 26.82 -1.50
N TYR A 182 19.71 26.36 -0.25
CA TYR A 182 20.18 27.10 0.92
C TYR A 182 21.16 26.23 1.70
N PHE A 183 22.22 26.85 2.23
CA PHE A 183 22.94 26.28 3.36
C PHE A 183 21.96 26.12 4.52
N MET A 184 21.80 24.90 5.00
CA MET A 184 20.98 24.63 6.15
C MET A 184 21.80 24.72 7.42
N GLY A 185 21.27 25.41 8.42
CA GLY A 185 21.83 25.52 9.75
C GLY A 185 21.16 24.57 10.72
N ASP A 186 21.95 23.96 11.59
CA ASP A 186 21.44 23.32 12.79
C ASP A 186 21.11 24.39 13.83
N THR A 187 19.96 24.23 14.47
CA THR A 187 19.59 25.05 15.62
C THR A 187 20.48 24.75 16.82
N LYS A 188 20.99 25.79 17.49
CA LYS A 188 21.85 25.63 18.68
C LYS A 188 21.05 25.11 19.86
N LYS A 189 21.63 24.18 20.61
CA LYS A 189 21.06 23.66 21.86
C LYS A 189 21.10 24.71 22.96
N HIS A 190 19.96 25.21 23.41
CA HIS A 190 19.84 25.73 24.77
C HIS A 190 19.46 24.58 25.72
N SER A 191 20.32 24.31 26.71
CA SER A 191 20.17 23.19 27.63
C SER A 191 19.01 23.40 28.60
N LEU A 192 17.80 23.01 28.23
CA LEU A 192 16.68 22.82 29.16
C LEU A 192 15.83 21.63 28.67
N CYS A 193 16.36 20.43 28.86
CA CYS A 193 15.64 19.20 28.58
C CYS A 193 14.60 18.95 29.69
N SER A 194 13.38 19.41 29.49
CA SER A 194 12.22 18.86 30.20
C SER A 194 11.50 17.90 29.26
N ARG A 195 12.00 16.66 29.22
CA ARG A 195 11.30 15.49 28.72
C ARG A 195 9.97 15.38 29.45
N SER A 196 8.93 15.97 28.89
CA SER A 196 7.56 15.70 29.30
C SER A 196 6.96 14.82 28.22
N PRO A 197 6.83 13.50 28.47
CA PRO A 197 6.31 12.61 27.47
C PRO A 197 4.94 13.15 27.07
N VAL A 198 4.68 13.27 25.77
CA VAL A 198 3.29 13.32 25.28
C VAL A 198 2.69 11.91 25.46
N ARG A 199 2.73 11.40 26.69
CA ARG A 199 1.85 10.34 27.20
C ARG A 199 0.51 11.04 27.37
N GLY A 200 -0.41 10.90 26.42
CA GLY A 200 -1.71 11.53 26.61
C GLY A 200 -2.70 11.35 25.48
N LEU A 201 -2.42 11.88 24.29
CA LEU A 201 -3.50 12.07 23.31
C LEU A 201 -4.04 10.75 22.77
N ASN A 202 -3.18 9.89 22.20
CA ASN A 202 -3.62 8.59 21.67
C ASN A 202 -4.25 7.69 22.76
N ARG A 203 -3.85 7.86 24.02
CA ARG A 203 -4.49 7.18 25.15
C ARG A 203 -5.87 7.76 25.47
N LEU A 204 -6.03 9.08 25.44
CA LEU A 204 -7.31 9.74 25.65
C LEU A 204 -8.31 9.42 24.53
N VAL A 205 -7.83 9.21 23.32
CA VAL A 205 -8.65 8.73 22.21
C VAL A 205 -9.05 7.27 22.44
N LEU A 206 -8.10 6.41 22.83
CA LEU A 206 -8.38 5.02 23.19
C LEU A 206 -9.35 4.88 24.37
N ASP A 207 -9.26 5.77 25.35
CA ASP A 207 -10.14 5.82 26.52
C ASP A 207 -11.51 6.46 26.18
N GLY A 208 -11.73 6.92 24.95
CA GLY A 208 -12.99 7.55 24.50
C GLY A 208 -13.20 8.98 25.00
N ALA A 209 -12.16 9.62 25.53
CA ALA A 209 -12.22 11.02 25.96
C ALA A 209 -12.25 11.97 24.75
N TYR A 210 -11.58 11.63 23.65
CA TYR A 210 -11.71 12.32 22.35
C TYR A 210 -12.11 11.29 21.28
N ILE A 211 -12.88 11.73 20.28
CA ILE A 211 -13.33 10.88 19.17
C ILE A 211 -12.29 10.87 18.07
N ALA A 212 -11.81 12.06 17.70
CA ALA A 212 -10.88 12.24 16.61
C ALA A 212 -9.95 13.42 16.90
N HIS A 213 -8.81 13.41 16.22
CA HIS A 213 -7.85 14.49 16.22
C HIS A 213 -7.12 14.52 14.88
N TYR A 214 -6.94 15.70 14.29
CA TYR A 214 -6.29 15.84 12.99
C TYR A 214 -5.75 17.26 12.77
N PRO A 215 -4.72 17.42 11.91
CA PRO A 215 -4.34 18.72 11.36
C PRO A 215 -5.36 19.18 10.30
N LEU A 216 -5.48 20.50 10.10
CA LEU A 216 -6.36 21.06 9.07
C LEU A 216 -5.65 21.16 7.71
N HIS A 217 -6.44 21.00 6.64
CA HIS A 217 -6.01 21.34 5.29
C HIS A 217 -6.08 22.84 5.03
N GLU A 218 -5.29 23.31 4.07
CA GLU A 218 -5.23 24.74 3.73
C GLU A 218 -6.38 25.17 2.80
N GLY A 219 -7.32 25.91 3.39
CA GLY A 219 -8.48 26.52 2.75
C GLY A 219 -9.30 25.57 1.85
N THR A 220 -9.98 26.16 0.87
CA THR A 220 -10.95 25.44 0.02
C THR A 220 -10.26 24.64 -1.08
N ASP A 221 -10.84 23.49 -1.43
CA ASP A 221 -10.32 22.61 -2.47
C ASP A 221 -10.80 23.01 -3.89
N LYS A 222 -11.96 23.67 -3.99
CA LYS A 222 -12.58 24.11 -5.25
C LYS A 222 -11.93 25.42 -5.71
N LEU A 223 -11.32 25.37 -6.90
CA LEU A 223 -10.86 26.55 -7.64
C LEU A 223 -11.97 26.99 -8.59
N LYS A 224 -12.34 28.28 -8.59
CA LYS A 224 -13.28 28.82 -9.59
C LYS A 224 -12.59 28.88 -10.96
N GLU A 225 -13.34 28.63 -12.03
CA GLU A 225 -12.80 28.63 -13.39
C GLU A 225 -12.20 30.00 -13.75
N GLY A 226 -10.91 30.02 -14.10
CA GLY A 226 -10.18 31.23 -14.50
C GLY A 226 -9.36 31.92 -13.40
N GLU A 227 -9.48 31.52 -12.13
CA GLU A 227 -8.68 32.08 -11.03
C GLU A 227 -7.35 31.34 -10.84
N SER A 228 -6.30 32.06 -10.45
CA SER A 228 -5.03 31.47 -10.04
C SER A 228 -5.17 30.78 -8.67
N PRO A 229 -4.49 29.64 -8.45
CA PRO A 229 -4.54 28.95 -7.17
C PRO A 229 -4.00 29.87 -6.07
N VAL A 230 -4.77 30.00 -5.00
CA VAL A 230 -4.37 30.77 -3.81
C VAL A 230 -3.62 29.86 -2.83
N ASN A 231 -4.03 28.60 -2.71
CA ASN A 231 -3.46 27.66 -1.74
C ASN A 231 -2.67 26.52 -2.41
N ASP A 232 -1.71 25.95 -1.69
CA ASP A 232 -0.91 24.81 -2.15
C ASP A 232 -1.77 23.58 -2.48
N ARG A 233 -2.84 23.35 -1.72
CA ARG A 233 -3.83 22.29 -2.00
C ARG A 233 -4.44 22.43 -3.40
N GLN A 234 -4.85 23.64 -3.77
CA GLN A 234 -5.46 23.91 -5.08
C GLN A 234 -4.42 23.76 -6.20
N ARG A 235 -3.19 24.20 -5.94
CA ARG A 235 -2.07 24.05 -6.89
C ARG A 235 -1.75 22.59 -7.17
N LEU A 236 -1.61 21.77 -6.13
CA LEU A 236 -1.39 20.32 -6.25
C LEU A 236 -2.56 19.63 -6.99
N LYS A 237 -3.80 20.01 -6.70
CA LYS A 237 -4.99 19.49 -7.39
C LYS A 237 -5.05 19.92 -8.86
N ARG A 238 -4.49 21.07 -9.24
CA ARG A 238 -4.44 21.55 -10.63
C ARG A 238 -3.33 20.86 -11.43
N ASP A 239 -2.14 20.77 -10.84
CA ASP A 239 -0.91 20.45 -11.55
C ASP A 239 -0.53 18.97 -11.50
N TRP A 240 -1.02 18.21 -10.51
CA TRP A 240 -0.62 16.82 -10.29
C TRP A 240 -1.80 15.83 -10.19
N ALA A 241 -2.77 16.05 -9.30
CA ALA A 241 -3.83 15.07 -9.00
C ALA A 241 -5.00 15.06 -10.03
N ARG A 242 -4.71 15.07 -11.33
CA ARG A 242 -5.69 14.98 -12.43
C ARG A 242 -5.22 14.01 -13.51
N LEU A 243 -6.15 13.19 -14.02
CA LEU A 243 -5.86 12.25 -15.12
C LEU A 243 -5.29 12.95 -16.36
N GLY A 244 -5.74 14.16 -16.68
CA GLY A 244 -5.23 14.95 -17.81
C GLY A 244 -3.79 15.47 -17.67
N ARG A 245 -3.13 15.24 -16.52
CA ARG A 245 -1.74 15.64 -16.25
C ARG A 245 -0.79 14.45 -16.06
N CYS A 246 -1.19 13.23 -16.44
CA CYS A 246 -0.40 12.00 -16.23
C CYS A 246 0.96 11.96 -16.96
N PHE A 247 1.14 12.72 -18.05
CA PHE A 247 2.41 12.84 -18.78
C PHE A 247 3.35 13.91 -18.23
N LYS A 248 2.90 14.69 -17.24
CA LYS A 248 3.72 15.71 -16.58
C LYS A 248 4.59 15.05 -15.52
N PHE A 249 5.81 15.57 -15.32
CA PHE A 249 6.65 15.16 -14.20
C PHE A 249 5.96 15.47 -12.86
N GLN A 250 6.18 14.61 -11.88
CA GLN A 250 5.57 14.75 -10.56
C GLN A 250 6.35 15.77 -9.72
N PRO A 251 5.69 16.77 -9.10
CA PRO A 251 6.36 17.75 -8.26
C PRO A 251 6.58 17.21 -6.84
N TYR A 252 7.62 16.40 -6.64
CA TYR A 252 7.87 15.72 -5.36
C TYR A 252 8.03 16.68 -4.17
N ASP A 253 8.69 17.82 -4.36
CA ASP A 253 8.92 18.80 -3.29
C ASP A 253 7.63 19.47 -2.82
N ALA A 254 6.72 19.80 -3.74
CA ALA A 254 5.42 20.36 -3.39
C ALA A 254 4.53 19.35 -2.67
N ILE A 255 4.59 18.07 -3.08
CA ILE A 255 3.87 16.99 -2.39
C ILE A 255 4.43 16.80 -0.97
N LYS A 256 5.76 16.82 -0.83
CA LYS A 256 6.45 16.74 0.47
C LYS A 256 6.11 17.92 1.37
N ASP A 257 6.14 19.14 0.85
CA ASP A 257 5.90 20.34 1.65
C ASP A 257 4.44 20.36 2.18
N TYR A 258 3.47 19.79 1.44
CA TYR A 258 2.07 19.69 1.86
C TYR A 258 1.73 18.45 2.72
N PHE A 259 2.20 17.26 2.32
CA PHE A 259 1.85 15.98 2.96
C PHE A 259 2.93 15.42 3.91
N GLY A 260 4.13 15.98 3.87
CA GLY A 260 5.29 15.51 4.62
C GLY A 260 6.19 14.52 3.88
N HIS A 261 7.33 14.22 4.50
CA HIS A 261 8.41 13.42 3.92
C HIS A 261 8.02 11.99 3.57
N GLN A 262 7.15 11.34 4.36
CA GLN A 262 6.76 9.95 4.12
C GLN A 262 5.96 9.79 2.81
N ILE A 263 4.94 10.63 2.61
CA ILE A 263 4.10 10.62 1.40
C ILE A 263 4.90 11.13 0.20
N GLY A 264 5.72 12.17 0.39
CA GLY A 264 6.64 12.66 -0.65
C GLY A 264 7.59 11.55 -1.14
N LEU A 265 8.19 10.79 -0.22
CA LEU A 265 9.10 9.68 -0.56
C LEU A 265 8.39 8.56 -1.32
N TYR A 266 7.14 8.24 -0.95
CA TYR A 266 6.33 7.26 -1.66
C TYR A 266 6.12 7.63 -3.13
N PHE A 267 5.72 8.88 -3.42
CA PHE A 267 5.52 9.33 -4.80
C PHE A 267 6.83 9.49 -5.57
N ALA A 268 7.92 9.87 -4.88
CA ALA A 268 9.26 9.87 -5.48
C ALA A 268 9.69 8.46 -5.91
N TRP A 269 9.48 7.45 -5.06
CA TRP A 269 9.74 6.05 -5.39
C TRP A 269 8.87 5.57 -6.56
N LEU A 270 7.56 5.86 -6.51
CA LEU A 270 6.62 5.47 -7.55
C LEU A 270 7.00 6.06 -8.91
N GLY A 271 7.29 7.35 -8.96
CA GLY A 271 7.73 8.03 -10.18
C GLY A 271 9.04 7.46 -10.73
N PHE A 272 10.02 7.22 -9.85
CA PHE A 272 11.30 6.61 -10.23
C PHE A 272 11.11 5.19 -10.79
N TYR A 273 10.27 4.38 -10.14
CA TYR A 273 9.93 3.03 -10.60
C TYR A 273 9.27 3.04 -11.98
N THR A 274 8.28 3.92 -12.20
CA THR A 274 7.63 4.09 -13.51
C THR A 274 8.63 4.51 -14.59
N ALA A 275 9.51 5.47 -14.30
CA ALA A 275 10.53 5.92 -15.25
C ALA A 275 11.53 4.81 -15.62
N MET A 276 12.00 4.04 -14.63
CA MET A 276 12.92 2.92 -14.88
C MET A 276 12.26 1.75 -15.61
N LEU A 277 10.94 1.57 -15.53
CA LEU A 277 10.23 0.54 -16.32
C LEU A 277 10.22 0.84 -17.83
N VAL A 278 10.31 2.10 -18.25
CA VAL A 278 10.29 2.50 -19.68
C VAL A 278 11.36 1.79 -20.52
N PRO A 279 12.67 1.82 -20.19
CA PRO A 279 13.68 1.13 -20.99
C PRO A 279 13.45 -0.38 -21.06
N LEU A 280 13.02 -1.02 -19.96
CA LEU A 280 12.70 -2.45 -19.96
C LEU A 280 11.50 -2.76 -20.86
N ALA A 281 10.46 -1.91 -20.83
CA ALA A 281 9.28 -2.02 -21.68
C ALA A 281 9.62 -1.86 -23.17
N ILE A 282 10.54 -0.95 -23.53
CA ILE A 282 11.02 -0.78 -24.91
C ILE A 282 11.71 -2.05 -25.39
N VAL A 283 12.64 -2.61 -24.60
CA VAL A 283 13.32 -3.87 -24.95
C VAL A 283 12.33 -5.02 -25.07
N ALA A 284 11.39 -5.14 -24.12
CA ALA A 284 10.34 -6.16 -24.17
C ALA A 284 9.46 -6.02 -25.42
N LEU A 285 9.12 -4.80 -25.82
CA LEU A 285 8.33 -4.52 -27.03
C LEU A 285 9.10 -4.92 -28.29
N ILE A 286 10.41 -4.63 -28.37
CA ILE A 286 11.25 -5.04 -29.50
C ILE A 286 11.29 -6.57 -29.62
N VAL A 287 11.48 -7.29 -28.51
CA VAL A 287 11.47 -8.76 -28.48
C VAL A 287 10.11 -9.32 -28.88
N PHE A 288 9.01 -8.70 -28.43
CA PHE A 288 7.67 -9.09 -28.80
C PHE A 288 7.38 -8.89 -30.30
N LEU A 289 7.80 -7.75 -30.86
CA LEU A 289 7.70 -7.46 -32.30
C LEU A 289 8.56 -8.42 -33.14
N TYR A 290 9.77 -8.74 -32.67
CA TYR A 290 10.60 -9.77 -33.28
C TYR A 290 9.89 -11.12 -33.32
N GLY A 291 9.24 -11.52 -32.21
CA GLY A 291 8.41 -12.73 -32.15
C GLY A 291 7.33 -12.72 -33.23
N ILE A 292 6.56 -11.63 -33.36
CA ILE A 292 5.51 -11.51 -34.39
C ILE A 292 6.08 -11.68 -35.81
N ILE A 293 7.19 -11.01 -36.13
CA ILE A 293 7.78 -11.02 -37.49
C ILE A 293 8.35 -12.41 -37.83
N SER A 294 9.03 -13.05 -36.89
CA SER A 294 9.69 -14.35 -37.09
C SER A 294 8.72 -15.54 -37.07
N THR A 295 7.49 -15.37 -36.57
CA THR A 295 6.55 -16.49 -36.37
C THR A 295 6.17 -17.20 -37.67
N SER A 296 5.91 -16.46 -38.76
CA SER A 296 5.52 -17.09 -40.03
C SER A 296 6.65 -17.86 -40.72
N SER A 297 7.91 -17.54 -40.40
CA SER A 297 9.09 -18.23 -40.94
C SER A 297 9.61 -19.39 -40.08
N HIS A 298 9.08 -19.56 -38.87
CA HIS A 298 9.56 -20.57 -37.93
C HIS A 298 9.07 -21.97 -38.32
N ILE A 299 10.00 -22.90 -38.56
CA ILE A 299 9.73 -24.24 -39.13
C ILE A 299 8.67 -25.01 -38.31
N PRO A 300 8.78 -25.14 -36.97
CA PRO A 300 7.72 -25.78 -36.17
C PRO A 300 6.33 -25.16 -36.30
N VAL A 301 6.21 -23.85 -36.53
CA VAL A 301 4.90 -23.21 -36.72
C VAL A 301 4.35 -23.54 -38.11
N GLN A 302 5.20 -23.52 -39.14
CA GLN A 302 4.83 -23.93 -40.49
C GLN A 302 4.35 -25.39 -40.52
N ASP A 303 5.07 -26.28 -39.86
CA ASP A 303 4.73 -27.70 -39.78
C ASP A 303 3.35 -27.96 -39.13
N ILE A 304 3.04 -27.25 -38.03
CA ILE A 304 1.76 -27.38 -37.31
C ILE A 304 0.60 -26.73 -38.07
N CYS A 305 0.88 -25.71 -38.89
CA CYS A 305 -0.12 -24.95 -39.64
C CYS A 305 -0.30 -25.43 -41.09
N ASP A 306 0.55 -26.32 -41.60
CA ASP A 306 0.40 -26.86 -42.95
C ASP A 306 -0.81 -27.80 -43.04
N GLU A 307 -1.76 -27.48 -43.91
CA GLU A 307 -2.94 -28.29 -44.18
C GLU A 307 -2.59 -29.67 -44.75
N LYS A 308 -1.42 -29.82 -45.39
CA LYS A 308 -0.95 -31.12 -45.91
C LYS A 308 -0.68 -32.15 -44.80
N ASN A 309 -0.41 -31.67 -43.59
CA ASN A 309 -0.16 -32.52 -42.43
C ASN A 309 -1.47 -32.90 -41.69
N GLU A 310 -2.64 -32.51 -42.22
CA GLU A 310 -3.93 -32.91 -41.68
C GLU A 310 -4.08 -34.44 -41.72
N GLY A 311 -4.32 -35.04 -40.54
CA GLY A 311 -4.48 -36.49 -40.41
C GLY A 311 -3.18 -37.30 -40.44
N VAL A 312 -2.01 -36.67 -40.55
CA VAL A 312 -0.71 -37.35 -40.42
C VAL A 312 -0.33 -37.48 -38.94
N TRP A 313 -0.58 -36.45 -38.15
CA TRP A 313 -0.23 -36.41 -36.72
C TRP A 313 -1.47 -36.42 -35.83
N TYR A 314 -1.85 -37.62 -35.36
CA TYR A 314 -2.91 -37.80 -34.36
C TYR A 314 -2.35 -37.75 -32.94
N MET A 315 -3.04 -36.98 -32.10
CA MET A 315 -2.77 -36.87 -30.68
C MET A 315 -3.70 -37.78 -29.89
N CYS A 316 -3.18 -38.36 -28.80
CA CYS A 316 -4.00 -39.10 -27.86
C CYS A 316 -5.08 -38.20 -27.23
N PRO A 317 -6.24 -38.78 -26.85
CA PRO A 317 -7.23 -38.05 -26.09
C PRO A 317 -6.65 -37.61 -24.74
N LEU A 318 -7.03 -36.41 -24.32
CA LEU A 318 -6.54 -35.79 -23.09
C LEU A 318 -7.32 -36.24 -21.84
N CYS A 319 -8.38 -37.04 -22.01
CA CYS A 319 -9.32 -37.43 -20.94
C CYS A 319 -9.53 -38.95 -20.94
N ASP A 320 -9.79 -39.52 -19.76
CA ASP A 320 -9.94 -40.97 -19.56
C ASP A 320 -11.21 -41.54 -20.22
N ARG A 321 -12.32 -40.77 -20.25
CA ARG A 321 -13.59 -41.17 -20.90
C ARG A 321 -14.10 -40.04 -21.80
N GLN A 322 -14.75 -40.41 -22.91
CA GLN A 322 -15.51 -39.51 -23.81
C GLN A 322 -14.72 -38.41 -24.54
N CYS A 323 -13.40 -38.57 -24.75
CA CYS A 323 -12.61 -37.67 -25.60
C CYS A 323 -12.13 -38.42 -26.86
N SER A 324 -12.33 -37.83 -28.05
CA SER A 324 -11.85 -38.39 -29.31
C SER A 324 -10.38 -38.04 -29.54
N TYR A 325 -9.72 -38.85 -30.38
CA TYR A 325 -8.45 -38.45 -30.98
C TYR A 325 -8.62 -37.14 -31.76
N TRP A 326 -7.58 -36.32 -31.79
CA TRP A 326 -7.59 -35.03 -32.47
C TRP A 326 -6.31 -34.85 -33.29
N SER A 327 -6.41 -34.17 -34.42
CA SER A 327 -5.27 -33.88 -35.29
C SER A 327 -4.49 -32.67 -34.78
N LEU A 328 -3.16 -32.76 -34.71
CA LEU A 328 -2.30 -31.65 -34.26
C LEU A 328 -2.35 -30.48 -35.25
N ALA A 329 -2.09 -30.78 -36.52
CA ALA A 329 -2.24 -29.87 -37.66
C ALA A 329 -3.62 -30.08 -38.31
N PRO A 330 -4.37 -29.01 -38.67
CA PRO A 330 -4.15 -27.58 -38.42
C PRO A 330 -4.84 -27.05 -37.13
N THR A 331 -5.48 -27.92 -36.33
CA THR A 331 -6.40 -27.50 -35.24
C THR A 331 -5.74 -26.65 -34.14
N THR A 332 -4.43 -26.79 -33.93
CA THR A 332 -3.66 -26.04 -32.92
C THR A 332 -2.80 -24.93 -33.48
N CYS A 333 -2.94 -24.62 -34.77
CA CYS A 333 -2.14 -23.60 -35.45
C CYS A 333 -2.15 -22.25 -34.72
N ARG A 334 -3.32 -21.75 -34.28
CA ARG A 334 -3.42 -20.49 -33.52
C ARG A 334 -2.61 -20.50 -32.22
N SER A 335 -2.60 -21.63 -31.52
CA SER A 335 -1.82 -21.78 -30.29
C SER A 335 -0.31 -21.79 -30.57
N ALA A 336 0.12 -22.46 -31.65
CA ALA A 336 1.52 -22.47 -32.07
C ALA A 336 2.03 -21.06 -32.43
N TYR A 337 1.22 -20.28 -33.16
CA TYR A 337 1.49 -18.86 -33.43
C TYR A 337 1.71 -18.06 -32.14
N ILE A 338 0.77 -18.17 -31.18
CA ILE A 338 0.85 -17.43 -29.92
C ILE A 338 2.06 -17.87 -29.09
N THR A 339 2.34 -19.18 -29.02
CA THR A 339 3.47 -19.72 -28.26
C THR A 339 4.79 -19.15 -28.78
N HIS A 340 5.04 -19.17 -30.09
CA HIS A 340 6.30 -18.65 -30.63
C HIS A 340 6.47 -17.13 -30.44
N ILE A 341 5.37 -16.35 -30.44
CA ILE A 341 5.44 -14.92 -30.13
C ILE A 341 6.02 -14.68 -28.72
N PHE A 342 5.69 -15.53 -27.74
CA PHE A 342 6.18 -15.43 -26.36
C PHE A 342 7.41 -16.27 -26.05
N ASP A 343 7.68 -17.32 -26.82
CA ASP A 343 8.78 -18.27 -26.64
C ASP A 343 9.64 -18.26 -27.91
N ASN A 344 10.43 -17.21 -28.04
CA ASN A 344 11.38 -16.99 -29.13
C ASN A 344 12.79 -16.77 -28.55
N ASP A 345 13.82 -16.87 -29.37
CA ASP A 345 15.21 -16.70 -28.92
C ASP A 345 15.47 -15.37 -28.20
N GLY A 346 14.71 -14.32 -28.51
CA GLY A 346 14.81 -13.01 -27.86
C GLY A 346 14.30 -12.98 -26.41
N THR A 347 13.44 -13.91 -26.00
CA THR A 347 12.93 -13.94 -24.61
C THR A 347 13.98 -14.38 -23.62
N LEU A 348 14.95 -15.19 -24.04
CA LEU A 348 16.16 -15.51 -23.27
C LEU A 348 16.98 -14.25 -22.96
N ILE A 349 17.17 -13.40 -23.99
CA ILE A 349 17.88 -12.10 -23.84
C ILE A 349 17.10 -11.19 -22.91
N LEU A 350 15.76 -11.12 -23.05
CA LEU A 350 14.90 -10.35 -22.17
C LEU A 350 15.03 -10.78 -20.70
N GLY A 351 15.11 -12.09 -20.42
CA GLY A 351 15.31 -12.61 -19.06
C GLY A 351 16.64 -12.16 -18.42
N LEU A 352 17.73 -12.13 -19.20
CA LEU A 352 19.02 -11.61 -18.76
C LEU A 352 18.96 -10.10 -18.51
N VAL A 353 18.39 -9.34 -19.45
CA VAL A 353 18.24 -7.88 -19.33
C VAL A 353 17.36 -7.52 -18.13
N ALA A 354 16.25 -8.23 -17.90
CA ALA A 354 15.37 -8.00 -16.75
C ALA A 354 16.11 -8.24 -15.43
N SER A 355 16.94 -9.29 -15.35
CA SER A 355 17.74 -9.59 -14.16
C SER A 355 18.74 -8.47 -13.85
N ILE A 356 19.46 -7.98 -14.85
CA ILE A 356 20.38 -6.83 -14.72
C ILE A 356 19.61 -5.57 -14.35
N TRP A 357 18.46 -5.34 -14.99
CA TRP A 357 17.60 -4.18 -14.74
C TRP A 357 17.15 -4.12 -13.28
N VAL A 358 16.76 -5.23 -12.65
CA VAL A 358 16.37 -5.26 -11.22
C VAL A 358 17.53 -4.79 -10.33
N THR A 359 18.75 -5.26 -10.59
CA THR A 359 19.94 -4.84 -9.82
C THR A 359 20.22 -3.34 -10.02
N LEU A 360 20.20 -2.86 -11.26
CA LEU A 360 20.39 -1.44 -11.57
C LEU A 360 19.31 -0.55 -10.93
N PHE A 361 18.05 -0.98 -10.99
CA PHE A 361 16.93 -0.29 -10.37
C PHE A 361 17.14 -0.12 -8.86
N LEU A 362 17.50 -1.19 -8.15
CA LEU A 362 17.72 -1.13 -6.70
C LEU A 362 18.91 -0.24 -6.34
N GLU A 363 20.03 -0.32 -7.05
CA GLU A 363 21.21 0.51 -6.78
C GLU A 363 20.99 1.98 -7.14
N PHE A 364 20.32 2.27 -8.25
CA PHE A 364 19.96 3.64 -8.61
C PHE A 364 18.90 4.22 -7.67
N TRP A 365 17.96 3.41 -7.18
CA TRP A 365 17.02 3.86 -6.17
C TRP A 365 17.74 4.21 -4.86
N LYS A 366 18.66 3.38 -4.36
CA LYS A 366 19.47 3.71 -3.16
C LYS A 366 20.21 5.03 -3.33
N ARG A 367 20.82 5.27 -4.50
CA ARG A 367 21.49 6.54 -4.82
C ARG A 367 20.52 7.71 -4.85
N ARG A 368 19.36 7.55 -5.49
CA ARG A 368 18.34 8.59 -5.57
C ARG A 368 17.74 8.90 -4.21
N GLN A 369 17.47 7.88 -3.40
CA GLN A 369 17.01 8.01 -2.02
C GLN A 369 18.01 8.79 -1.17
N ALA A 370 19.33 8.55 -1.33
CA ALA A 370 20.35 9.32 -0.63
C ALA A 370 20.38 10.80 -1.07
N SER A 371 20.28 11.07 -2.38
CA SER A 371 20.15 12.43 -2.93
C SER A 371 18.94 13.14 -2.33
N ILE A 372 17.78 12.50 -2.35
CA ILE A 372 16.53 13.03 -1.82
C ILE A 372 16.62 13.24 -0.30
N ALA A 373 17.23 12.32 0.44
CA ALA A 373 17.43 12.49 1.88
C ALA A 373 18.33 13.69 2.20
N GLN A 374 19.30 13.99 1.34
CA GLN A 374 20.14 15.17 1.47
C GLN A 374 19.39 16.46 1.06
N GLU A 375 18.70 16.45 -0.08
CA GLU A 375 17.86 17.55 -0.59
C GLU A 375 16.75 17.92 0.40
N TRP A 376 16.17 16.93 1.08
CA TRP A 376 15.14 17.12 2.10
C TRP A 376 15.71 17.21 3.52
N HIS A 377 17.03 17.16 3.66
CA HIS A 377 17.76 17.33 4.92
C HIS A 377 17.34 16.35 6.03
N THR A 378 16.95 15.12 5.67
CA THR A 378 16.52 14.06 6.58
C THR A 378 17.63 13.07 6.96
N THR A 379 18.88 13.28 6.51
CA THR A 379 20.03 12.38 6.78
C THR A 379 20.42 12.28 8.25
N ASP A 380 20.41 13.41 8.97
CA ASP A 380 20.93 13.54 10.34
C ASP A 380 19.82 13.57 11.40
N PHE A 381 18.62 13.10 11.04
CA PHE A 381 17.52 13.04 11.99
C PHE A 381 17.83 11.96 13.04
N GLU A 382 18.28 12.39 14.23
CA GLU A 382 18.42 11.50 15.38
C GLU A 382 17.05 10.86 15.62
N THR A 383 16.98 9.53 15.56
CA THR A 383 15.77 8.80 15.97
C THR A 383 15.46 9.14 17.41
N GLU A 384 14.56 10.09 17.64
CA GLU A 384 13.94 10.27 18.94
C GLU A 384 13.34 8.92 19.36
N ASP A 385 13.42 8.60 20.66
CA ASP A 385 12.79 7.40 21.18
C ASP A 385 11.28 7.48 20.93
N GLU A 386 10.81 6.71 19.95
CA GLU A 386 9.40 6.64 19.59
C GLU A 386 8.55 6.28 20.83
N PRO A 387 7.45 6.99 21.11
CA PRO A 387 6.62 6.69 22.27
C PRO A 387 5.98 5.30 22.15
N PHE A 388 5.90 4.58 23.27
CA PHE A 388 5.17 3.31 23.33
C PHE A 388 3.69 3.48 22.99
N ARG A 389 3.12 2.52 22.26
CA ARG A 389 1.69 2.46 21.95
C ARG A 389 0.87 2.37 23.25
N PRO A 390 -0.26 3.09 23.35
CA PRO A 390 -1.08 3.09 24.56
C PRO A 390 -1.63 1.69 24.91
N GLU A 391 -2.00 0.91 23.90
CA GLU A 391 -2.44 -0.48 24.03
C GLU A 391 -1.35 -1.40 24.61
N TYR A 392 -0.10 -1.17 24.23
CA TYR A 392 1.03 -1.92 24.74
C TYR A 392 1.18 -1.69 26.23
N VAL A 393 1.26 -0.41 26.64
CA VAL A 393 1.43 -0.01 28.04
C VAL A 393 0.30 -0.52 28.92
N ARG A 394 -0.95 -0.52 28.43
CA ARG A 394 -2.12 -1.03 29.16
C ARG A 394 -2.09 -2.54 29.38
N SER A 395 -1.41 -3.28 28.51
CA SER A 395 -1.38 -4.75 28.56
C SER A 395 -0.35 -5.35 29.52
N LEU A 396 0.51 -4.49 30.08
CA LEU A 396 1.61 -4.86 30.95
C LEU A 396 1.13 -4.99 32.39
N THR A 397 1.73 -5.92 33.14
CA THR A 397 1.51 -6.04 34.58
C THR A 397 2.23 -4.92 35.33
N GLU A 398 1.84 -4.66 36.58
CA GLU A 398 2.52 -3.64 37.42
C GLU A 398 4.02 -3.94 37.60
N GLU A 399 4.40 -5.22 37.66
CA GLU A 399 5.80 -5.64 37.69
C GLU A 399 6.56 -5.35 36.38
N GLU A 400 5.89 -5.48 35.22
CA GLU A 400 6.45 -5.19 33.90
C GLU A 400 6.56 -3.67 33.65
N ILE A 401 5.76 -2.87 34.35
CA ILE A 401 5.77 -1.40 34.34
C ILE A 401 6.82 -0.85 35.33
N ASN A 402 7.46 -1.70 36.14
CA ASN A 402 8.34 -1.25 37.20
C ASN A 402 9.54 -0.43 36.65
N PRO A 403 9.61 0.89 36.97
CA PRO A 403 10.64 1.78 36.44
C PRO A 403 12.05 1.50 36.99
N PHE A 404 12.19 0.63 38.00
CA PHE A 404 13.45 0.32 38.67
C PHE A 404 14.28 -0.77 37.97
N LYS A 405 13.84 -1.29 36.82
CA LYS A 405 14.64 -2.17 35.94
C LYS A 405 15.05 -1.43 34.65
N PRO A 406 16.08 -0.57 34.69
CA PRO A 406 16.63 0.01 33.46
C PRO A 406 17.28 -1.07 32.60
N ASP A 407 17.29 -0.85 31.29
CA ASP A 407 18.07 -1.68 30.39
C ASP A 407 19.56 -1.56 30.74
N PRO A 408 20.28 -2.69 30.96
CA PRO A 408 21.67 -2.68 31.41
C PRO A 408 22.64 -2.01 30.42
N ILE A 409 22.23 -1.83 29.15
CA ILE A 409 23.08 -1.27 28.09
C ILE A 409 22.73 0.20 27.83
N THR A 410 21.45 0.56 27.84
CA THR A 410 21.00 1.92 27.47
C THR A 410 20.67 2.82 28.66
N GLY A 411 20.53 2.27 29.87
CA GLY A 411 20.11 3.00 31.07
C GLY A 411 18.68 3.57 30.99
N LYS A 412 17.96 3.32 29.89
CA LYS A 412 16.58 3.77 29.68
C LYS A 412 15.61 2.76 30.31
N ILE A 413 14.48 3.26 30.82
CA ILE A 413 13.40 2.42 31.33
C ILE A 413 12.67 1.84 30.11
N VAL A 414 12.83 0.54 29.88
CA VAL A 414 12.15 -0.17 28.77
C VAL A 414 11.09 -1.08 29.35
N PHE A 415 9.83 -0.80 29.06
CA PHE A 415 8.74 -1.69 29.40
C PHE A 415 8.78 -2.91 28.46
N ARG A 416 8.98 -4.11 28.99
CA ARG A 416 9.00 -5.35 28.19
C ARG A 416 8.06 -6.38 28.78
N ALA A 417 7.16 -6.90 27.94
CA ALA A 417 6.35 -8.06 28.29
C ALA A 417 7.22 -9.30 28.54
N SER A 418 6.75 -10.20 29.40
CA SER A 418 7.43 -11.47 29.69
C SER A 418 7.68 -12.32 28.43
N LYS A 419 8.89 -12.88 28.31
CA LYS A 419 9.32 -13.70 27.16
C LYS A 419 8.37 -14.88 26.88
N MET A 420 7.82 -15.50 27.93
CA MET A 420 6.87 -16.63 27.79
C MET A 420 5.52 -16.19 27.21
N LYS A 421 5.06 -14.98 27.54
CA LYS A 421 3.84 -14.38 26.95
C LYS A 421 4.07 -14.08 25.47
N GLN A 422 5.25 -13.55 25.14
CA GLN A 422 5.64 -13.22 23.78
C GLN A 422 5.80 -14.46 22.88
N TYR A 423 6.45 -15.53 23.36
CA TYR A 423 6.57 -16.78 22.62
C TYR A 423 5.22 -17.41 22.28
N ARG A 424 4.28 -17.44 23.25
CA ARG A 424 2.91 -17.94 23.03
C ARG A 424 2.17 -17.14 21.95
N ARG A 425 2.29 -15.81 21.96
CA ARG A 425 1.71 -14.96 20.92
C ARG A 425 2.28 -15.28 19.55
N TYR A 426 3.60 -15.34 19.41
CA TYR A 426 4.23 -15.67 18.13
C TYR A 426 3.88 -17.07 17.63
N ALA A 427 3.79 -18.06 18.52
CA ALA A 427 3.35 -19.40 18.15
C ALA A 427 1.90 -19.41 17.61
N THR A 428 0.98 -18.68 18.25
CA THR A 428 -0.40 -18.55 17.74
C THR A 428 -0.45 -17.83 16.40
N ILE A 429 0.31 -16.76 16.22
CA ILE A 429 0.37 -15.99 14.98
C ILE A 429 0.92 -16.85 13.83
N PHE A 430 2.02 -17.56 14.07
CA PHE A 430 2.62 -18.45 13.08
C PHE A 430 1.63 -19.55 12.64
N SER A 431 0.93 -20.17 13.60
CA SER A 431 -0.07 -21.19 13.32
C SER A 431 -1.23 -20.66 12.46
N VAL A 432 -1.80 -19.50 12.83
CA VAL A 432 -2.92 -18.89 12.08
C VAL A 432 -2.49 -18.46 10.67
N ILE A 433 -1.32 -17.83 10.52
CA ILE A 433 -0.81 -17.43 9.20
C ILE A 433 -0.57 -18.65 8.32
N SER A 434 0.06 -19.68 8.86
CA SER A 434 0.31 -20.94 8.15
C SER A 434 -0.99 -21.58 7.68
N PHE A 435 -2.00 -21.67 8.55
CA PHE A 435 -3.33 -22.14 8.19
C PHE A 435 -3.96 -21.35 7.03
N MET A 436 -3.89 -20.01 7.08
CA MET A 436 -4.42 -19.17 6.00
C MET A 436 -3.67 -19.35 4.68
N ILE A 437 -2.36 -19.55 4.73
CA ILE A 437 -1.54 -19.86 3.54
C ILE A 437 -1.97 -21.19 2.93
N PHE A 438 -2.17 -22.23 3.75
CA PHE A 438 -2.69 -23.51 3.26
C PHE A 438 -4.11 -23.40 2.69
N LEU A 439 -4.98 -22.59 3.30
CA LEU A 439 -6.32 -22.30 2.78
C LEU A 439 -6.25 -21.62 1.40
N ALA A 440 -5.34 -20.66 1.22
CA ALA A 440 -5.12 -20.01 -0.08
C ALA A 440 -4.67 -21.01 -1.15
N ILE A 441 -3.68 -21.85 -0.84
CA ILE A 441 -3.20 -22.90 -1.75
C ILE A 441 -4.33 -23.90 -2.07
N ALA A 442 -5.12 -24.29 -1.08
CA ALA A 442 -6.26 -25.18 -1.27
C ALA A 442 -7.35 -24.56 -2.17
N ALA A 443 -7.64 -23.27 -2.01
CA ALA A 443 -8.57 -22.56 -2.88
C ALA A 443 -8.09 -22.54 -4.34
N ILE A 444 -6.79 -22.31 -4.56
CA ILE A 444 -6.18 -22.35 -5.91
C ILE A 444 -6.29 -23.75 -6.52
N ILE A 445 -5.98 -24.80 -5.75
CA ILE A 445 -6.15 -26.18 -6.19
C ILE A 445 -7.64 -26.46 -6.50
N GLY A 446 -8.55 -25.93 -5.69
CA GLY A 446 -10.00 -26.01 -5.93
C GLY A 446 -10.42 -25.39 -7.27
N VAL A 447 -9.92 -24.20 -7.60
CA VAL A 447 -10.18 -23.54 -8.90
C VAL A 447 -9.59 -24.34 -10.06
N LEU A 448 -8.40 -24.93 -9.87
CA LEU A 448 -7.79 -25.80 -10.86
C LEU A 448 -8.65 -27.04 -11.13
N VAL A 449 -9.11 -27.73 -10.08
CA VAL A 449 -9.99 -28.89 -10.20
C VAL A 449 -11.31 -28.50 -10.88
N PHE A 450 -11.90 -27.36 -10.49
CA PHE A 450 -13.10 -26.82 -11.13
C PHE A 450 -12.89 -26.61 -12.64
N ARG A 451 -11.76 -26.02 -13.04
CA ARG A 451 -11.42 -25.82 -14.46
C ARG A 451 -11.36 -27.15 -15.22
N VAL A 452 -10.74 -28.16 -14.64
CA VAL A 452 -10.58 -29.48 -15.27
C VAL A 452 -11.92 -30.17 -15.43
N SER A 453 -12.74 -30.20 -14.38
CA SER A 453 -14.06 -30.84 -14.40
C SER A 453 -15.01 -30.14 -15.37
N THR A 454 -15.07 -28.81 -15.36
CA THR A 454 -15.92 -28.06 -16.29
C THR A 454 -15.47 -28.23 -17.73
N PHE A 455 -14.17 -28.28 -18.00
CA PHE A 455 -13.67 -28.57 -19.35
C PHE A 455 -14.15 -29.94 -19.84
N ALA A 456 -14.07 -30.97 -19.00
CA ALA A 456 -14.54 -32.31 -19.34
C ALA A 456 -16.04 -32.33 -19.66
N THR A 457 -16.88 -31.69 -18.84
CA THR A 457 -18.32 -31.60 -19.07
C THR A 457 -18.65 -30.81 -20.35
N LEU A 458 -18.02 -29.66 -20.58
CA LEU A 458 -18.26 -28.85 -21.77
C LEU A 458 -17.80 -29.55 -23.06
N SER A 459 -16.71 -30.32 -22.98
CA SER A 459 -16.22 -31.10 -24.12
C SER A 459 -17.11 -32.29 -24.46
N SER A 460 -17.90 -32.78 -23.50
CA SER A 460 -18.86 -33.88 -23.69
C SER A 460 -20.23 -33.41 -24.19
N ASN A 461 -20.51 -32.10 -24.21
CA ASN A 461 -21.80 -31.58 -24.66
C ASN A 461 -22.03 -31.89 -26.15
N PRO A 462 -23.25 -32.24 -26.57
CA PRO A 462 -23.55 -32.64 -27.96
C PRO A 462 -23.48 -31.47 -28.96
N ASP A 463 -23.50 -30.22 -28.49
CA ASP A 463 -23.44 -29.03 -29.34
C ASP A 463 -22.00 -28.70 -29.78
N ARG A 464 -21.77 -28.73 -31.11
CA ARG A 464 -20.48 -28.43 -31.73
C ARG A 464 -19.98 -27.01 -31.43
N GLN A 465 -20.86 -26.02 -31.27
CA GLN A 465 -20.43 -24.65 -30.93
C GLN A 465 -19.86 -24.57 -29.51
N VAL A 466 -20.52 -25.25 -28.57
CA VAL A 466 -20.08 -25.32 -27.16
C VAL A 466 -18.74 -26.06 -27.05
N GLN A 467 -18.56 -27.14 -27.81
CA GLN A 467 -17.30 -27.89 -27.85
C GLN A 467 -16.11 -27.03 -28.34
N GLN A 468 -16.31 -26.22 -29.39
CA GLN A 468 -15.25 -25.35 -29.94
C GLN A 468 -14.88 -24.21 -28.99
N LEU A 469 -15.86 -23.64 -28.26
CA LEU A 469 -15.65 -22.55 -27.30
C LEU A 469 -15.23 -23.05 -25.91
N ALA A 470 -15.33 -24.35 -25.62
CA ALA A 470 -15.09 -24.92 -24.30
C ALA A 470 -13.74 -24.50 -23.69
N ARG A 471 -12.65 -24.55 -24.46
CA ARG A 471 -11.31 -24.18 -23.96
C ARG A 471 -11.22 -22.72 -23.51
N ILE A 472 -11.84 -21.80 -24.27
CA ILE A 472 -11.81 -20.36 -24.00
C ILE A 472 -12.74 -20.05 -22.83
N LEU A 473 -13.99 -20.55 -22.88
CA LEU A 473 -14.99 -20.34 -21.83
C LEU A 473 -14.51 -20.86 -20.48
N THR A 474 -14.00 -22.10 -20.42
CA THR A 474 -13.51 -22.68 -19.18
C THR A 474 -12.27 -21.96 -18.65
N SER A 475 -11.35 -21.52 -19.51
CA SER A 475 -10.17 -20.77 -19.05
C SER A 475 -10.52 -19.36 -18.57
N GLY A 476 -11.44 -18.68 -19.25
CA GLY A 476 -11.93 -17.36 -18.83
C GLY A 476 -12.71 -17.42 -17.53
N LEU A 477 -13.63 -18.38 -17.38
CA LEU A 477 -14.40 -18.58 -16.16
C LEU A 477 -13.51 -18.96 -14.98
N ALA A 478 -12.53 -19.85 -15.17
CA ALA A 478 -11.57 -20.21 -14.13
C ALA A 478 -10.70 -19.02 -13.71
N ALA A 479 -10.25 -18.19 -14.66
CA ALA A 479 -9.49 -16.97 -14.34
C ALA A 479 -10.33 -15.96 -13.55
N PHE A 480 -11.60 -15.78 -13.91
CA PHE A 480 -12.53 -14.91 -13.19
C PHE A 480 -12.78 -15.39 -11.76
N ILE A 481 -13.07 -16.69 -11.58
CA ILE A 481 -13.27 -17.28 -10.24
C ILE A 481 -11.99 -17.18 -9.42
N ASN A 482 -10.83 -17.41 -10.02
CA ASN A 482 -9.54 -17.25 -9.34
C ASN A 482 -9.33 -15.81 -8.86
N LEU A 483 -9.62 -14.81 -9.72
CA LEU A 483 -9.53 -13.40 -9.36
C LEU A 483 -10.48 -13.05 -8.19
N LEU A 484 -11.72 -13.51 -8.27
CA LEU A 484 -12.71 -13.30 -7.21
C LEU A 484 -12.27 -13.94 -5.89
N ALA A 485 -11.75 -15.17 -5.94
CA ALA A 485 -11.22 -15.87 -4.76
C ALA A 485 -10.04 -15.10 -4.15
N ILE A 486 -9.09 -14.63 -4.96
CA ILE A 486 -7.95 -13.82 -4.52
C ILE A 486 -8.43 -12.54 -3.82
N MET A 487 -9.39 -11.82 -4.41
CA MET A 487 -9.92 -10.58 -3.84
C MET A 487 -10.64 -10.80 -2.51
N VAL A 488 -11.55 -11.78 -2.44
CA VAL A 488 -12.31 -12.10 -1.23
C VAL A 488 -11.36 -12.53 -0.11
N LEU A 489 -10.42 -13.42 -0.44
CA LEU A 489 -9.48 -13.94 0.54
C LEU A 489 -8.50 -12.86 1.03
N LYS A 490 -8.07 -11.93 0.16
CA LYS A 490 -7.28 -10.74 0.54
C LYS A 490 -8.05 -9.86 1.52
N TYR A 491 -9.32 -9.55 1.23
CA TYR A 491 -10.15 -8.74 2.11
C TYR A 491 -10.31 -9.36 3.51
N LEU A 492 -10.63 -10.66 3.57
CA LEU A 492 -10.76 -11.39 4.84
C LEU A 492 -9.43 -11.43 5.61
N TYR A 493 -8.32 -11.68 4.91
CA TYR A 493 -7.00 -11.73 5.53
C TYR A 493 -6.55 -10.34 6.04
N GLN A 494 -6.93 -9.24 5.38
CA GLN A 494 -6.64 -7.89 5.86
C GLN A 494 -7.21 -7.65 7.26
N LYS A 495 -8.49 -7.99 7.46
CA LYS A 495 -9.14 -7.87 8.77
C LYS A 495 -8.51 -8.80 9.80
N LEU A 496 -8.22 -10.05 9.41
CA LEU A 496 -7.57 -11.01 10.28
C LEU A 496 -6.16 -10.57 10.70
N ALA A 497 -5.36 -10.03 9.78
CA ALA A 497 -4.00 -9.61 10.07
C ALA A 497 -3.95 -8.35 10.94
N LEU A 498 -4.89 -7.42 10.79
CA LEU A 498 -5.06 -6.31 11.73
C LEU A 498 -5.36 -6.85 13.13
N TRP A 499 -6.31 -7.79 13.24
CA TRP A 499 -6.64 -8.44 14.51
C TRP A 499 -5.45 -9.19 15.11
N LEU A 500 -4.70 -9.95 14.30
CA LEU A 500 -3.49 -10.67 14.72
C LEU A 500 -2.37 -9.73 15.17
N THR A 501 -2.18 -8.60 14.49
CA THR A 501 -1.13 -7.62 14.85
C THR A 501 -1.50 -6.88 16.14
N ASN A 502 -2.79 -6.58 16.34
CA ASN A 502 -3.29 -6.07 17.62
C ASN A 502 -3.11 -7.11 18.75
N TRP A 503 -3.33 -8.40 18.46
CA TRP A 503 -3.11 -9.50 19.42
C TRP A 503 -1.62 -9.70 19.78
N GLU A 504 -0.72 -9.58 18.79
CA GLU A 504 0.73 -9.57 19.00
C GLU A 504 1.14 -8.49 20.01
N ASN A 505 0.46 -7.34 19.90
CA ASN A 505 0.66 -6.14 20.69
C ASN A 505 2.14 -5.69 20.71
N PRO A 506 2.65 -5.18 19.58
CA PRO A 506 3.98 -4.61 19.47
C PRO A 506 4.09 -3.28 20.21
N ALA A 507 5.32 -2.96 20.65
CA ALA A 507 5.58 -1.87 21.59
C ALA A 507 5.48 -0.47 20.97
N THR A 508 5.93 -0.29 19.73
CA THR A 508 5.95 1.00 19.00
C THR A 508 5.07 0.94 17.76
N LEU A 509 4.68 2.09 17.20
CA LEU A 509 3.89 2.16 15.97
C LEU A 509 4.72 1.65 14.78
N SER A 510 5.99 2.00 14.69
CA SER A 510 6.87 1.46 13.64
C SER A 510 6.89 -0.07 13.67
N SER A 511 7.08 -0.67 14.86
CA SER A 511 7.06 -2.14 15.01
C SER A 511 5.70 -2.75 14.68
N PHE A 512 4.60 -2.02 14.92
CA PHE A 512 3.26 -2.44 14.51
C PHE A 512 3.14 -2.50 12.99
N GLU A 513 3.52 -1.41 12.31
CA GLU A 513 3.47 -1.29 10.86
C GLU A 513 4.37 -2.32 10.18
N TYR A 514 5.62 -2.50 10.64
CA TYR A 514 6.51 -3.54 10.12
C TYR A 514 5.92 -4.95 10.27
N SER A 515 5.37 -5.25 11.45
CA SER A 515 4.81 -6.57 11.73
C SER A 515 3.54 -6.83 10.92
N PHE A 516 2.70 -5.81 10.69
CA PHE A 516 1.53 -5.88 9.81
C PHE A 516 1.94 -6.06 8.35
N THR A 517 2.88 -5.23 7.85
CA THR A 517 3.34 -5.25 6.46
C THR A 517 3.96 -6.60 6.09
N TRP A 518 4.77 -7.20 6.96
CA TRP A 518 5.36 -8.52 6.69
C TRP A 518 4.29 -9.62 6.55
N LYS A 519 3.26 -9.61 7.41
CA LYS A 519 2.15 -10.57 7.34
C LYS A 519 1.36 -10.41 6.04
N MET A 520 1.00 -9.16 5.70
CA MET A 520 0.34 -8.85 4.43
C MET A 520 1.17 -9.31 3.23
N ALA A 521 2.44 -8.93 3.18
CA ALA A 521 3.32 -9.23 2.06
C ALA A 521 3.50 -10.75 1.85
N LEU A 522 3.71 -11.51 2.93
CA LEU A 522 3.86 -12.97 2.85
C LEU A 522 2.59 -13.64 2.30
N PHE A 523 1.42 -13.25 2.81
CA PHE A 523 0.16 -13.82 2.37
C PHE A 523 -0.20 -13.42 0.94
N GLU A 524 -0.07 -12.14 0.61
CA GLU A 524 -0.37 -11.61 -0.72
C GLU A 524 0.54 -12.21 -1.78
N PHE A 525 1.82 -12.45 -1.45
CA PHE A 525 2.74 -13.16 -2.32
C PHE A 525 2.26 -14.57 -2.66
N VAL A 526 1.88 -15.39 -1.67
CA VAL A 526 1.37 -16.74 -1.94
C VAL A 526 0.05 -16.70 -2.69
N ASN A 527 -0.91 -15.89 -2.21
CA ASN A 527 -2.25 -15.81 -2.80
C ASN A 527 -2.23 -15.36 -4.27
N THR A 528 -1.32 -14.44 -4.62
CA THR A 528 -1.20 -13.90 -5.98
C THR A 528 -0.37 -14.81 -6.90
N PHE A 529 0.81 -15.25 -6.45
CA PHE A 529 1.78 -15.92 -7.33
C PHE A 529 1.72 -17.45 -7.32
N ALA A 530 1.10 -18.10 -6.33
CA ALA A 530 1.08 -19.57 -6.26
C ALA A 530 0.42 -20.21 -7.49
N SER A 531 -0.64 -19.59 -8.05
CA SER A 531 -1.28 -20.09 -9.28
C SER A 531 -0.35 -20.05 -10.49
N ILE A 532 0.45 -18.99 -10.63
CA ILE A 532 1.41 -18.81 -11.72
C ILE A 532 2.59 -19.79 -11.55
N ILE A 533 3.12 -19.92 -10.33
CA ILE A 533 4.17 -20.89 -9.98
C ILE A 533 3.72 -22.32 -10.27
N TYR A 534 2.48 -22.66 -9.91
CA TYR A 534 1.90 -23.97 -10.23
C TYR A 534 1.88 -24.24 -11.74
N ILE A 535 1.40 -23.28 -12.53
CA ILE A 535 1.30 -23.41 -13.99
C ILE A 535 2.69 -23.54 -14.63
N ALA A 536 3.67 -22.77 -14.16
CA ALA A 536 5.02 -22.73 -14.72
C ALA A 536 5.83 -24.00 -14.41
N PHE A 537 5.79 -24.49 -13.16
CA PHE A 537 6.70 -25.56 -12.71
C PHE A 537 6.02 -26.91 -12.44
N PHE A 538 4.79 -26.92 -11.92
CA PHE A 538 4.18 -28.15 -11.39
C PHE A 538 3.23 -28.84 -12.37
N LYS A 539 2.60 -28.08 -13.27
CA LYS A 539 1.55 -28.56 -14.19
C LYS A 539 2.03 -29.70 -15.11
N SER A 540 3.23 -29.58 -15.70
CA SER A 540 3.73 -30.54 -16.68
C SER A 540 4.47 -31.73 -16.06
N GLU A 541 5.19 -31.52 -14.95
CA GLU A 541 6.09 -32.53 -14.37
C GLU A 541 5.41 -33.48 -13.38
N LEU A 542 4.47 -32.99 -12.56
CA LEU A 542 3.86 -33.83 -11.51
C LEU A 542 2.65 -34.63 -12.00
N VAL A 543 1.92 -34.13 -12.99
CA VAL A 543 0.57 -34.64 -13.33
C VAL A 543 0.56 -35.56 -14.55
N VAL A 544 1.54 -35.45 -15.47
CA VAL A 544 1.45 -36.13 -16.78
C VAL A 544 2.40 -37.33 -16.86
N GLY A 545 1.84 -38.54 -16.82
CA GLY A 545 2.52 -39.79 -17.13
C GLY A 545 2.58 -40.08 -18.64
N SER A 546 3.08 -41.26 -19.03
CA SER A 546 2.97 -41.73 -20.42
C SER A 546 1.59 -42.32 -20.68
N PRO A 547 1.09 -42.32 -21.94
CA PRO A 547 -0.12 -43.07 -22.29
C PRO A 547 -0.03 -44.51 -21.79
N GLY A 548 -1.06 -44.96 -21.06
CA GLY A 548 -1.09 -46.29 -20.41
C GLY A 548 -0.48 -46.37 -19.00
N ARG A 549 0.25 -45.35 -18.54
CA ARG A 549 0.78 -45.22 -17.16
C ARG A 549 0.59 -43.79 -16.64
N TYR A 550 -0.67 -43.40 -16.44
CA TYR A 550 -1.01 -42.09 -15.89
C TYR A 550 -0.78 -42.05 -14.37
N LYS A 551 -0.16 -40.96 -13.88
CA LYS A 551 -0.03 -40.71 -12.44
C LYS A 551 -1.36 -40.18 -11.91
N ARG A 552 -2.12 -41.03 -11.22
CA ARG A 552 -3.38 -40.64 -10.58
C ARG A 552 -3.10 -40.08 -9.19
N ILE A 553 -3.44 -38.80 -8.98
CA ILE A 553 -3.35 -38.15 -7.67
C ILE A 553 -4.68 -38.43 -6.97
N TRP A 554 -4.66 -39.34 -5.99
CA TRP A 554 -5.79 -39.89 -5.24
C TRP A 554 -6.74 -40.78 -6.06
N GLU A 555 -7.07 -41.97 -5.54
CA GLU A 555 -8.01 -42.93 -6.16
C GLU A 555 -9.45 -42.40 -6.34
N LEU A 556 -9.74 -41.17 -5.88
CA LEU A 556 -11.07 -40.57 -5.84
C LEU A 556 -11.35 -39.47 -6.88
N THR A 557 -10.46 -39.24 -7.85
CA THR A 557 -10.77 -38.33 -8.97
C THR A 557 -10.39 -38.94 -10.30
N GLU A 558 -11.35 -39.63 -10.93
CA GLU A 558 -11.32 -40.08 -12.35
C GLU A 558 -11.15 -38.92 -13.37
N VAL A 559 -10.95 -37.67 -12.91
CA VAL A 559 -10.99 -36.47 -13.77
C VAL A 559 -9.65 -35.74 -13.80
N MET A 560 -8.61 -36.23 -13.14
CA MET A 560 -7.34 -35.51 -13.06
C MET A 560 -6.35 -35.92 -14.16
N VAL A 561 -6.76 -35.80 -15.42
CA VAL A 561 -5.85 -35.81 -16.58
C VAL A 561 -6.11 -34.54 -17.36
N VAL A 562 -5.33 -33.47 -17.12
CA VAL A 562 -5.34 -32.31 -18.01
C VAL A 562 -3.93 -31.81 -18.32
N ALA A 563 -3.57 -32.11 -19.56
CA ALA A 563 -2.89 -31.26 -20.53
C ALA A 563 -1.58 -30.59 -20.09
N SER A 564 -0.46 -31.24 -20.43
CA SER A 564 0.75 -30.52 -20.86
C SER A 564 1.84 -31.37 -21.56
N LYS A 565 1.54 -32.58 -22.08
CA LYS A 565 2.39 -33.24 -23.09
C LYS A 565 1.55 -33.72 -24.25
N ALA A 566 1.73 -33.08 -25.40
CA ALA A 566 1.43 -33.63 -26.70
C ALA A 566 2.44 -34.76 -26.96
N ALA A 567 2.12 -35.99 -26.58
CA ALA A 567 2.89 -37.15 -27.04
C ALA A 567 2.42 -37.48 -28.45
N LEU A 568 3.29 -37.33 -29.46
CA LEU A 568 3.03 -37.86 -30.79
C LEU A 568 2.73 -39.35 -30.64
N CYS A 569 1.52 -39.75 -31.01
CA CYS A 569 1.14 -41.16 -31.08
C CYS A 569 1.78 -41.72 -32.35
N ASN A 570 3.10 -41.87 -32.36
CA ASN A 570 3.78 -42.52 -33.47
C ASN A 570 3.28 -43.96 -33.52
N CYS A 571 2.65 -44.30 -34.64
CA CYS A 571 2.08 -45.60 -34.96
C CYS A 571 3.00 -46.76 -34.56
N LEU A 572 2.78 -47.32 -33.38
CA LEU A 572 3.15 -48.69 -33.03
C LEU A 572 1.88 -49.52 -32.78
N CYS A 573 0.86 -49.30 -33.61
CA CYS A 573 -0.14 -50.31 -33.94
C CYS A 573 -0.07 -50.53 -35.44
N ARG A 574 1.01 -51.19 -35.89
CA ARG A 574 0.95 -51.96 -37.13
C ARG A 574 0.17 -53.22 -36.76
N SER A 575 -0.98 -53.38 -37.39
CA SER A 575 -2.02 -54.40 -37.15
C SER A 575 -1.46 -55.83 -37.18
N PRO A 576 -2.27 -56.81 -36.75
CA PRO A 576 -3.15 -57.44 -37.74
C PRO A 576 -4.63 -57.10 -37.56
#